data_AF-A0A064CTE9-F1
#
_entry.id   AF-A0A064CTE9-F1
#
_cell.length_a   1.000
_cell.length_b   1.000
_cell.length_c   1.000
_cell.angle_alpha   90.00
_cell.angle_beta   90.00
_cell.angle_gamma   90.00
#
_symmetry.space_group_name_H-M   'P 1'
#
loop_
_entity.id
_entity.type
_entity.pdbx_description
1 polymer ?
#
loop_
_entity_poly.entity_id
_entity_poly.type
_entity_poly.pdbx_seq_one_letter_code
_entity_poly.pdbx_strand_id
1 'polypeptide(L)'
;MSEDGTWTDESDWELSDEGFDDDGEALAPPPVVAVVGRPNVGKSTLVNRILGRREAVVQDLPGVTRDRVSYDASWTGRRFVVQDTGGWEPDAKGLQQLVAEQASVAMQTADAVILVVDATVGATTGDEAAARILRRSGKPVFLAANKVDNEKGEADAAALWSLGLGEPHPISAMHGRGVADLLDEVVADLPAQSEVAQATGGPRRVALVGKPNVGKSSLLNRLAGAERSVVHDVAGTTVDPVDSLIELGGKTWRFVDTAGLRRRVGQASGHEFYASVRTHSAIDAAEVVVVLIDASEPLTEQDQRVLTMVIEAGRALVLAFNKWDLVDEDRRYLLDREIDRELAQLQWAPRVNISAKSGRAVQKLVPAMETSLASWDSRISTGQLNTWIKEVVAATPPPVRGGKQPRILFATQATARPPTFVLFTSGFLEAGYRRFLERRLRETFGFEGTPIRINVRVREKRKLKPR
;
A
#
# COMPACT_ATOMS: atom_id res chain seq x y z
N MET A 1 37.30 21.15 -14.38
CA MET A 1 37.18 20.48 -15.69
C MET A 1 38.57 20.37 -16.27
N SER A 2 39.18 19.19 -16.21
CA SER A 2 40.28 18.81 -17.10
C SER A 2 39.72 18.41 -18.48
N GLU A 3 40.54 18.46 -19.52
CA GLU A 3 40.12 18.31 -20.93
C GLU A 3 39.77 16.86 -21.33
N ASP A 4 39.98 15.90 -20.45
CA ASP A 4 39.75 14.47 -20.60
C ASP A 4 38.55 13.92 -19.79
N GLY A 5 37.85 14.79 -19.04
CA GLY A 5 36.51 14.50 -18.52
C GLY A 5 36.41 13.50 -17.36
N THR A 6 37.53 12.98 -16.86
CA THR A 6 37.65 12.21 -15.62
C THR A 6 37.63 13.14 -14.40
N TRP A 7 36.83 12.79 -13.40
CA TRP A 7 36.82 13.49 -12.11
C TRP A 7 37.66 12.70 -11.11
N THR A 8 38.91 13.12 -10.93
CA THR A 8 39.77 12.65 -9.83
C THR A 8 39.59 13.59 -8.65
N ASP A 9 38.54 13.36 -7.86
CA ASP A 9 38.51 13.80 -6.45
C ASP A 9 37.56 12.89 -5.65
N GLU A 10 38.13 12.09 -4.76
CA GLU A 10 37.38 11.18 -3.86
C GLU A 10 37.11 11.80 -2.48
N SER A 11 37.50 13.07 -2.25
CA SER A 11 37.55 13.67 -0.91
C SER A 11 36.23 14.28 -0.39
N ASP A 12 35.17 14.36 -1.20
CA ASP A 12 33.93 15.10 -0.89
C ASP A 12 32.81 14.25 -0.24
N TRP A 13 33.12 13.02 0.22
CA TRP A 13 32.13 12.04 0.73
C TRP A 13 32.41 11.42 2.10
N GLU A 14 33.20 12.08 2.96
CA GLU A 14 33.21 11.76 4.39
C GLU A 14 31.91 12.27 5.06
N LEU A 15 30.86 11.46 4.98
CA LEU A 15 29.73 11.51 5.92
C LEU A 15 30.02 10.51 7.04
N SER A 16 30.03 11.01 8.27
CA SER A 16 30.42 10.26 9.48
C SER A 16 29.60 8.99 9.71
N ASP A 17 30.29 7.87 9.92
CA ASP A 17 29.75 6.63 10.50
C ASP A 17 29.40 6.83 11.99
N GLU A 18 28.38 7.64 12.28
CA GLU A 18 27.69 7.56 13.57
C GLU A 18 26.60 6.49 13.46
N GLY A 19 26.81 5.40 14.20
CA GLY A 19 26.23 4.09 13.92
C GLY A 19 24.71 3.99 14.06
N PHE A 20 24.11 3.24 13.14
CA PHE A 20 22.81 2.60 13.35
C PHE A 20 23.04 1.12 13.70
N ASP A 21 23.31 0.86 14.98
CA ASP A 21 23.20 -0.48 15.54
C ASP A 21 21.70 -0.85 15.60
N ASP A 22 21.22 -1.53 14.56
CA ASP A 22 19.87 -2.10 14.50
C ASP A 22 19.92 -3.55 15.02
N ASP A 23 20.11 -3.68 16.34
CA ASP A 23 20.05 -4.96 17.04
C ASP A 23 18.67 -5.61 16.84
N GLY A 24 18.68 -6.88 16.43
CA GLY A 24 17.52 -7.60 15.88
C GLY A 24 16.43 -8.01 16.86
N GLU A 25 15.96 -7.11 17.73
CA GLU A 25 14.69 -7.28 18.43
C GLU A 25 13.51 -6.90 17.53
N ALA A 26 12.37 -7.59 17.70
CA ALA A 26 11.17 -7.34 16.91
C ALA A 26 10.52 -6.01 17.30
N LEU A 27 11.00 -4.93 16.70
CA LEU A 27 10.47 -3.58 16.88
C LEU A 27 8.97 -3.54 16.61
N ALA A 28 8.22 -3.23 17.68
CA ALA A 28 6.77 -3.04 17.61
C ALA A 28 6.40 -1.99 16.56
N PRO A 29 5.23 -2.11 15.89
CA PRO A 29 4.88 -1.24 14.78
C PRO A 29 4.87 0.23 15.24
N PRO A 30 5.57 1.13 14.51
CA PRO A 30 5.57 2.54 14.85
C PRO A 30 4.14 3.09 14.76
N PRO A 31 3.72 3.96 15.70
CA PRO A 31 2.39 4.54 15.68
C PRO A 31 2.14 5.35 14.40
N VAL A 32 0.89 5.42 13.96
CA VAL A 32 0.47 6.00 12.69
C VAL A 32 -0.33 7.29 12.93
N VAL A 33 0.05 8.36 12.25
CA VAL A 33 -0.61 9.67 12.23
C VAL A 33 -1.22 9.91 10.86
N ALA A 34 -2.55 10.04 10.76
CA ALA A 34 -3.21 10.41 9.52
C ALA A 34 -3.38 11.93 9.41
N VAL A 35 -3.07 12.50 8.24
CA VAL A 35 -3.31 13.93 7.93
C VAL A 35 -4.53 14.05 7.02
N VAL A 36 -5.61 14.61 7.56
CA VAL A 36 -6.96 14.67 6.95
C VAL A 36 -7.40 16.13 6.77
N GLY A 37 -8.37 16.39 5.89
CA GLY A 37 -8.93 17.73 5.64
C GLY A 37 -9.33 17.93 4.18
N ARG A 38 -9.96 19.06 3.85
CA ARG A 38 -10.34 19.39 2.46
C ARG A 38 -9.13 19.47 1.50
N PRO A 39 -9.34 19.46 0.17
CA PRO A 39 -8.33 19.93 -0.78
C PRO A 39 -7.86 21.36 -0.47
N ASN A 40 -6.63 21.70 -0.86
CA ASN A 40 -6.06 23.06 -0.80
C ASN A 40 -5.91 23.71 0.60
N VAL A 41 -6.23 23.01 1.68
CA VAL A 41 -5.93 23.43 3.08
C VAL A 41 -4.44 23.28 3.45
N GLY A 42 -3.62 22.65 2.59
CA GLY A 42 -2.18 22.52 2.78
C GLY A 42 -1.68 21.22 3.45
N LYS A 43 -2.49 20.15 3.48
CA LYS A 43 -2.11 18.82 4.02
C LYS A 43 -0.72 18.37 3.58
N SER A 44 -0.48 18.25 2.27
CA SER A 44 0.80 17.75 1.75
C SER A 44 1.96 18.70 2.00
N THR A 45 1.71 20.00 2.22
CA THR A 45 2.72 20.98 2.70
C THR A 45 3.08 20.70 4.15
N LEU A 46 2.12 20.31 5.00
CA LEU A 46 2.36 19.91 6.38
C LEU A 46 3.14 18.59 6.44
N VAL A 47 2.69 17.56 5.70
CA VAL A 47 3.41 16.26 5.58
C VAL A 47 4.87 16.47 5.16
N ASN A 48 5.12 17.30 4.15
CA ASN A 48 6.49 17.71 3.74
C ASN A 48 7.34 18.26 4.89
N ARG A 49 6.74 19.05 5.78
CA ARG A 49 7.45 19.67 6.90
C ARG A 49 7.77 18.65 7.98
N ILE A 50 6.81 17.79 8.32
CA ILE A 50 7.00 16.71 9.32
C ILE A 50 8.16 15.79 8.92
N LEU A 51 8.31 15.49 7.63
CA LEU A 51 9.37 14.60 7.13
C LEU A 51 10.79 15.21 7.15
N GLY A 52 10.97 16.49 7.50
CA GLY A 52 12.28 17.15 7.68
C GLY A 52 13.16 17.28 6.41
N ARG A 53 12.80 16.61 5.32
CA ARG A 53 13.51 16.56 4.02
C ARG A 53 12.47 16.71 2.89
N ARG A 54 12.84 17.37 1.78
CA ARG A 54 11.95 17.65 0.64
C ARG A 54 11.63 16.39 -0.19
N GLU A 55 10.82 15.48 0.33
CA GLU A 55 10.47 14.20 -0.31
C GLU A 55 9.01 14.09 -0.82
N ALA A 56 8.09 14.95 -0.36
CA ALA A 56 6.76 15.08 -0.95
C ALA A 56 6.74 16.21 -1.99
N VAL A 57 7.18 15.91 -3.21
CA VAL A 57 6.98 16.85 -4.34
C VAL A 57 5.48 17.08 -4.53
N VAL A 58 5.04 18.32 -4.31
CA VAL A 58 3.75 18.82 -4.81
C VAL A 58 3.83 18.81 -6.33
N GLN A 59 3.13 17.89 -6.97
CA GLN A 59 2.86 17.91 -8.41
C GLN A 59 1.38 17.68 -8.64
N ASP A 60 0.67 18.79 -8.84
CA ASP A 60 -0.69 18.79 -9.34
C ASP A 60 -0.66 18.52 -10.84
N LEU A 61 -0.72 17.22 -11.16
CA LEU A 61 -0.96 16.69 -12.49
C LEU A 61 -2.31 15.94 -12.45
N PRO A 62 -3.37 16.47 -13.07
CA PRO A 62 -4.65 15.77 -13.16
C PRO A 62 -4.49 14.45 -13.92
N GLY A 63 -5.11 13.37 -13.44
CA GLY A 63 -5.22 12.11 -14.18
C GLY A 63 -4.37 10.92 -13.71
N VAL A 64 -3.88 10.90 -12.46
CA VAL A 64 -3.35 9.68 -11.82
C VAL A 64 -4.06 9.40 -10.50
N THR A 65 -4.59 8.19 -10.34
CA THR A 65 -5.20 7.71 -9.10
C THR A 65 -4.15 7.65 -7.99
N ARG A 66 -4.21 8.62 -7.06
CA ARG A 66 -3.29 8.71 -5.93
C ARG A 66 -3.69 7.70 -4.84
N ASP A 67 -2.98 6.56 -4.80
CA ASP A 67 -2.98 5.64 -3.65
C ASP A 67 -2.62 6.39 -2.35
N ARG A 68 -3.09 5.88 -1.20
CA ARG A 68 -2.80 6.43 0.14
C ARG A 68 -1.30 6.31 0.42
N VAL A 69 -0.59 7.43 0.52
CA VAL A 69 0.87 7.42 0.71
C VAL A 69 1.20 7.51 2.19
N SER A 70 2.05 6.59 2.66
CA SER A 70 2.54 6.54 4.04
C SER A 70 4.05 6.76 4.04
N TYR A 71 4.56 7.50 5.01
CA TYR A 71 5.95 7.94 5.07
C TYR A 71 6.51 7.72 6.49
N ASP A 72 7.73 7.19 6.60
CA ASP A 72 8.43 7.07 7.88
C ASP A 72 8.85 8.48 8.37
N ALA A 73 8.54 8.81 9.63
CA ALA A 73 8.85 10.09 10.26
C ALA A 73 9.52 9.90 11.63
N SER A 74 10.28 10.90 12.05
CA SER A 74 10.85 10.97 13.40
C SER A 74 10.82 12.39 13.93
N TRP A 75 10.41 12.54 15.20
CA TRP A 75 10.39 13.80 15.92
C TRP A 75 10.89 13.55 17.33
N THR A 76 11.81 14.40 17.82
CA THR A 76 12.45 14.26 19.15
C THR A 76 12.94 12.84 19.50
N GLY A 77 13.39 12.08 18.49
CA GLY A 77 13.85 10.68 18.62
C GLY A 77 12.72 9.62 18.56
N ARG A 78 11.45 10.02 18.68
CA ARG A 78 10.29 9.12 18.56
C ARG A 78 9.94 8.88 17.09
N ARG A 79 9.87 7.61 16.68
CA ARG A 79 9.51 7.17 15.32
C ARG A 79 8.00 6.98 15.20
N PHE A 80 7.43 7.41 14.08
CA PHE A 80 6.01 7.25 13.73
C PHE A 80 5.83 7.26 12.21
N VAL A 81 4.67 6.88 11.70
CA VAL A 81 4.35 6.88 10.26
C VAL A 81 3.32 7.96 9.98
N VAL A 82 3.58 8.82 8.99
CA VAL A 82 2.63 9.84 8.53
C VAL A 82 1.90 9.35 7.27
N GLN A 83 0.57 9.30 7.33
CA GLN A 83 -0.28 8.93 6.20
C GLN A 83 -0.98 10.17 5.62
N ASP A 84 -0.67 10.54 4.38
CA ASP A 84 -1.43 11.56 3.64
C ASP A 84 -2.68 10.89 3.05
N THR A 85 -3.88 11.27 3.52
CA THR A 85 -5.15 10.79 2.93
C THR A 85 -5.45 11.56 1.65
N GLY A 86 -4.54 11.46 0.67
CA GLY A 86 -4.51 12.27 -0.54
C GLY A 86 -5.86 12.39 -1.24
N GLY A 87 -6.17 13.59 -1.73
CA GLY A 87 -7.47 13.91 -2.33
C GLY A 87 -7.83 13.01 -3.50
N TRP A 88 -8.89 12.22 -3.34
CA TRP A 88 -9.70 11.73 -4.45
C TRP A 88 -10.33 12.95 -5.13
N GLU A 89 -10.15 13.08 -6.45
CA GLU A 89 -10.68 14.21 -7.23
C GLU A 89 -11.58 13.72 -8.37
N PRO A 90 -12.83 13.30 -8.08
CA PRO A 90 -13.94 13.31 -9.02
C PRO A 90 -14.65 14.67 -9.01
N ASP A 91 -15.51 14.91 -10.01
CA ASP A 91 -16.20 16.18 -10.25
C ASP A 91 -16.91 16.79 -9.02
N ALA A 92 -17.10 18.12 -9.06
CA ALA A 92 -17.48 19.02 -7.96
C ALA A 92 -18.83 18.76 -7.22
N LYS A 93 -19.46 17.59 -7.39
CA LYS A 93 -20.63 17.12 -6.64
C LYS A 93 -20.22 16.00 -5.67
N GLY A 94 -19.78 16.36 -4.46
CA GLY A 94 -19.50 15.37 -3.41
C GLY A 94 -18.43 15.73 -2.37
N LEU A 95 -17.85 16.93 -2.42
CA LEU A 95 -16.69 17.31 -1.59
C LEU A 95 -16.88 17.05 -0.08
N GLN A 96 -18.10 17.25 0.45
CA GLN A 96 -18.42 16.99 1.86
C GLN A 96 -18.39 15.48 2.21
N GLN A 97 -18.81 14.60 1.28
CA GLN A 97 -18.75 13.15 1.49
C GLN A 97 -17.31 12.64 1.43
N LEU A 98 -16.49 13.14 0.50
CA LEU A 98 -15.10 12.74 0.36
C LEU A 98 -14.26 13.01 1.63
N VAL A 99 -14.44 14.17 2.28
CA VAL A 99 -13.71 14.47 3.53
C VAL A 99 -14.25 13.65 4.71
N ALA A 100 -15.57 13.40 4.74
CA ALA A 100 -16.19 12.51 5.72
C ALA A 100 -15.70 11.05 5.59
N GLU A 101 -15.53 10.56 4.36
CA GLU A 101 -14.91 9.26 4.07
C GLU A 101 -13.45 9.24 4.49
N GLN A 102 -12.64 10.24 4.10
CA GLN A 102 -11.23 10.35 4.53
C GLN A 102 -11.08 10.32 6.06
N ALA A 103 -11.94 11.05 6.78
CA ALA A 103 -11.99 11.01 8.24
C ALA A 103 -12.37 9.61 8.76
N SER A 104 -13.37 8.96 8.17
CA SER A 104 -13.81 7.61 8.56
C SER A 104 -12.73 6.57 8.38
N VAL A 105 -11.98 6.59 7.27
CA VAL A 105 -10.89 5.61 7.05
C VAL A 105 -9.64 5.97 7.87
N ALA A 106 -9.35 7.25 8.12
CA ALA A 106 -8.30 7.66 9.06
C ALA A 106 -8.56 7.12 10.47
N MET A 107 -9.82 7.17 10.94
CA MET A 107 -10.23 6.55 12.21
C MET A 107 -10.02 5.03 12.25
N GLN A 108 -9.95 4.35 11.10
CA GLN A 108 -9.69 2.91 11.03
C GLN A 108 -8.20 2.57 10.90
N THR A 109 -7.36 3.48 10.38
CA THR A 109 -5.98 3.17 9.99
C THR A 109 -4.88 3.99 10.65
N ALA A 110 -5.20 4.95 11.52
CA ALA A 110 -4.23 5.72 12.31
C ALA A 110 -4.54 5.69 13.81
N ASP A 111 -3.51 5.82 14.64
CA ASP A 111 -3.60 5.94 16.10
C ASP A 111 -4.01 7.37 16.50
N ALA A 112 -3.47 8.39 15.82
CA ALA A 112 -3.87 9.79 15.96
C ALA A 112 -4.21 10.42 14.60
N VAL A 113 -5.04 11.47 14.61
CA VAL A 113 -5.45 12.18 13.38
C VAL A 113 -5.18 13.67 13.50
N ILE A 114 -4.48 14.25 12.52
CA ILE A 114 -4.35 15.70 12.37
C ILE A 114 -5.40 16.15 11.33
N LEU A 115 -6.43 16.88 11.77
CA LEU A 115 -7.37 17.56 10.89
C LEU A 115 -6.81 18.93 10.52
N VAL A 116 -6.43 19.10 9.26
CA VAL A 116 -5.92 20.36 8.72
C VAL A 116 -7.07 21.19 8.15
N VAL A 117 -7.26 22.39 8.70
CA VAL A 117 -8.25 23.38 8.26
C VAL A 117 -7.52 24.66 7.84
N ASP A 118 -8.04 25.37 6.84
CA ASP A 118 -7.52 26.66 6.42
C ASP A 118 -8.10 27.76 7.31
N ALA A 119 -7.28 28.35 8.18
CA ALA A 119 -7.71 29.38 9.13
C ALA A 119 -8.32 30.60 8.41
N THR A 120 -7.77 30.98 7.26
CA THR A 120 -8.22 32.15 6.48
C THR A 120 -9.60 31.98 5.84
N VAL A 121 -10.08 30.74 5.73
CA VAL A 121 -11.42 30.38 5.21
C VAL A 121 -12.40 30.09 6.35
N GLY A 122 -11.89 29.69 7.53
CA GLY A 122 -12.69 29.23 8.65
C GLY A 122 -13.30 27.83 8.45
N ALA A 123 -14.12 27.42 9.41
CA ALA A 123 -14.81 26.14 9.40
C ALA A 123 -15.88 26.09 8.29
N THR A 124 -15.82 25.08 7.44
CA THR A 124 -16.86 24.81 6.44
C THR A 124 -17.68 23.57 6.81
N THR A 125 -18.84 23.38 6.17
CA THR A 125 -19.69 22.19 6.36
C THR A 125 -18.96 20.86 6.13
N GLY A 126 -17.90 20.84 5.30
CA GLY A 126 -17.05 19.65 5.13
C GLY A 126 -16.14 19.38 6.33
N ASP A 127 -15.59 20.43 6.94
CA ASP A 127 -14.76 20.34 8.14
C ASP A 127 -15.60 20.00 9.37
N GLU A 128 -16.81 20.56 9.49
CA GLU A 128 -17.80 20.19 10.51
C GLU A 128 -18.23 18.72 10.42
N ALA A 129 -18.44 18.21 9.20
CA ALA A 129 -18.79 16.81 8.96
C ALA A 129 -17.64 15.87 9.37
N ALA A 130 -16.40 16.22 8.98
CA ALA A 130 -15.19 15.52 9.41
C ALA A 130 -15.04 15.54 10.95
N ALA A 131 -15.16 16.71 11.59
CA ALA A 131 -15.08 16.86 13.04
C ALA A 131 -16.17 16.07 13.79
N ARG A 132 -17.39 15.96 13.24
CA ARG A 132 -18.47 15.13 13.81
C ARG A 132 -18.19 13.62 13.69
N ILE A 133 -17.40 13.22 12.70
CA ILE A 133 -16.94 11.83 12.52
C ILE A 133 -15.78 11.56 13.48
N LEU A 134 -14.72 12.36 13.43
CA LEU A 134 -13.52 12.24 14.25
C LEU A 134 -13.82 12.27 15.76
N ARG A 135 -14.75 13.12 16.25
CA ARG A 135 -15.20 13.11 17.66
C ARG A 135 -15.77 11.78 18.14
N ARG A 136 -16.32 10.95 17.25
CA ARG A 136 -16.90 9.64 17.59
C ARG A 136 -15.88 8.50 17.53
N SER A 137 -14.61 8.80 17.25
CA SER A 137 -13.55 7.80 17.10
C SER A 137 -12.98 7.27 18.41
N GLY A 138 -13.01 8.06 19.47
CA GLY A 138 -12.28 7.79 20.71
C GLY A 138 -10.76 7.95 20.62
N LYS A 139 -10.22 8.40 19.47
CA LYS A 139 -8.78 8.59 19.23
C LYS A 139 -8.34 10.04 19.48
N PRO A 140 -7.05 10.29 19.75
CA PRO A 140 -6.47 11.64 19.73
C PRO A 140 -6.67 12.32 18.37
N VAL A 141 -7.24 13.52 18.37
CA VAL A 141 -7.48 14.32 17.16
C VAL A 141 -6.97 15.73 17.38
N PHE A 142 -6.02 16.16 16.55
CA PHE A 142 -5.38 17.47 16.62
C PHE A 142 -5.91 18.38 15.52
N LEU A 143 -6.28 19.60 15.87
CA LEU A 143 -6.85 20.56 14.94
C LEU A 143 -5.78 21.54 14.45
N ALA A 144 -5.20 21.28 13.30
CA ALA A 144 -4.17 22.12 12.68
C ALA A 144 -4.81 23.28 11.89
N ALA A 145 -4.85 24.46 12.50
CA ALA A 145 -5.31 25.70 11.88
C ALA A 145 -4.20 26.28 11.00
N ASN A 146 -4.20 25.90 9.72
CA ASN A 146 -3.11 26.20 8.79
C ASN A 146 -3.27 27.55 8.08
N LYS A 147 -2.15 28.07 7.55
CA LYS A 147 -1.97 29.39 6.91
C LYS A 147 -1.98 30.58 7.90
N VAL A 148 -1.70 30.32 9.18
CA VAL A 148 -1.43 31.37 10.17
C VAL A 148 0.02 31.84 10.03
N ASP A 149 0.24 32.77 9.11
CA ASP A 149 1.58 33.27 8.77
C ASP A 149 2.04 34.43 9.69
N ASN A 150 1.13 35.03 10.46
CA ASN A 150 1.39 36.13 11.38
C ASN A 150 0.36 36.16 12.53
N GLU A 151 0.64 36.95 13.58
CA GLU A 151 -0.17 37.06 14.81
C GLU A 151 -1.65 37.43 14.57
N LYS A 152 -1.99 38.15 13.50
CA LYS A 152 -3.39 38.49 13.21
C LYS A 152 -4.22 37.25 12.85
N GLY A 153 -3.59 36.23 12.25
CA GLY A 153 -4.25 34.97 11.89
C GLY A 153 -4.52 34.05 13.09
N GLU A 154 -4.01 34.36 14.28
CA GLU A 154 -4.34 33.60 15.51
C GLU A 154 -5.80 33.82 15.91
N ALA A 155 -6.36 35.00 15.63
CA ALA A 155 -7.80 35.26 15.79
C ALA A 155 -8.66 34.45 14.80
N ASP A 156 -8.17 34.22 13.59
CA ASP A 156 -8.87 33.39 12.58
C ASP A 156 -8.81 31.90 12.97
N ALA A 157 -7.67 31.42 13.48
CA ALA A 157 -7.57 30.10 14.09
C ALA A 157 -8.54 29.94 15.27
N ALA A 158 -8.74 30.99 16.07
CA ALA A 158 -9.65 30.96 17.21
C ALA A 158 -11.14 30.76 16.83
N ALA A 159 -11.55 31.06 15.59
CA ALA A 159 -12.89 30.72 15.12
C ALA A 159 -13.14 29.19 15.07
N LEU A 160 -12.08 28.38 14.98
CA LEU A 160 -12.16 26.94 14.76
C LEU A 160 -12.43 26.11 16.03
N TRP A 161 -12.39 26.71 17.24
CA TRP A 161 -12.89 26.07 18.47
C TRP A 161 -14.35 25.57 18.32
N SER A 162 -15.14 26.20 17.44
CA SER A 162 -16.49 25.80 17.04
C SER A 162 -16.61 24.37 16.50
N LEU A 163 -15.53 23.78 15.96
CA LEU A 163 -15.49 22.38 15.51
C LEU A 163 -15.56 21.38 16.68
N GLY A 164 -15.21 21.81 17.90
CA GLY A 164 -15.27 21.01 19.12
C GLY A 164 -14.24 19.88 19.19
N LEU A 165 -13.04 20.09 18.61
CA LEU A 165 -11.94 19.12 18.58
C LEU A 165 -10.81 19.43 19.59
N GLY A 166 -11.03 20.38 20.51
CA GLY A 166 -9.98 20.89 21.39
C GLY A 166 -9.46 22.25 20.93
N GLU A 167 -8.24 22.60 21.36
CA GLU A 167 -7.53 23.81 20.98
C GLU A 167 -7.06 23.74 19.50
N PRO A 168 -7.37 24.74 18.65
CA PRO A 168 -6.81 24.82 17.31
C PRO A 168 -5.34 25.28 17.37
N HIS A 169 -4.40 24.43 16.95
CA HIS A 169 -2.98 24.80 16.89
C HIS A 169 -2.74 25.71 15.67
N PRO A 170 -2.36 26.99 15.85
CA PRO A 170 -2.13 27.92 14.74
C PRO A 170 -0.79 27.61 14.07
N ILE A 171 -0.84 27.11 12.83
CA ILE A 171 0.36 26.72 12.08
C ILE A 171 0.48 27.45 10.74
N SER A 172 1.72 27.61 10.29
CA SER A 172 2.04 27.82 8.87
C SER A 172 2.84 26.64 8.37
N ALA A 173 2.18 25.70 7.69
CA ALA A 173 2.88 24.59 7.04
C ALA A 173 3.92 25.09 6.01
N MET A 174 3.71 26.28 5.41
CA MET A 174 4.64 26.87 4.44
C MET A 174 5.86 27.52 5.09
N HIS A 175 5.70 28.26 6.20
CA HIS A 175 6.80 28.99 6.85
C HIS A 175 7.42 28.28 8.06
N GLY A 176 6.68 27.38 8.72
CA GLY A 176 7.16 26.49 9.79
C GLY A 176 6.70 26.88 11.19
N ARG A 177 6.05 28.04 11.35
CA ARG A 177 5.42 28.50 12.60
C ARG A 177 4.43 27.45 13.13
N GLY A 178 4.46 27.17 14.43
CA GLY A 178 3.51 26.30 15.12
C GLY A 178 3.61 24.80 14.84
N VAL A 179 4.41 24.36 13.85
CA VAL A 179 4.47 22.94 13.48
C VAL A 179 5.28 22.12 14.48
N ALA A 180 6.27 22.72 15.14
CA ALA A 180 7.02 22.06 16.21
C ALA A 180 6.11 21.78 17.41
N ASP A 181 5.39 22.81 17.87
CA ASP A 181 4.49 22.74 19.03
C ASP A 181 3.37 21.70 18.79
N LEU A 182 2.75 21.73 17.60
CA LEU A 182 1.78 20.71 17.16
C LEU A 182 2.37 19.29 17.18
N LEU A 183 3.64 19.11 16.77
CA LEU A 183 4.27 17.80 16.76
C LEU A 183 4.66 17.33 18.16
N ASP A 184 5.06 18.21 19.06
CA ASP A 184 5.32 17.86 20.46
C ASP A 184 4.05 17.32 21.13
N GLU A 185 2.89 17.97 20.91
CA GLU A 185 1.60 17.50 21.42
C GLU A 185 1.15 16.17 20.78
N VAL A 186 1.20 16.06 19.44
CA VAL A 186 0.89 14.81 18.73
C VAL A 186 1.74 13.67 19.28
N VAL A 187 3.04 13.88 19.41
CA VAL A 187 4.01 12.84 19.79
C VAL A 187 3.93 12.50 21.28
N ALA A 188 3.42 13.39 22.14
CA ALA A 188 3.12 13.08 23.54
C ALA A 188 1.97 12.06 23.66
N ASP A 189 0.88 12.29 22.93
CA ASP A 189 -0.36 11.49 22.98
C ASP A 189 -0.33 10.21 22.14
N LEU A 190 0.65 10.03 21.25
CA LEU A 190 0.80 8.76 20.53
C LEU A 190 1.03 7.60 21.52
N PRO A 191 0.49 6.40 21.26
CA PRO A 191 0.81 5.21 22.02
C PRO A 191 2.26 4.77 21.74
N ALA A 192 2.89 4.07 22.70
CA ALA A 192 4.28 3.62 22.58
C ALA A 192 4.49 2.62 21.41
N GLN A 193 3.42 1.93 21.03
CA GLN A 193 3.31 1.01 19.90
C GLN A 193 1.96 1.30 19.23
N SER A 194 1.84 1.12 17.92
CA SER A 194 0.54 1.31 17.25
C SER A 194 -0.52 0.34 17.80
N GLU A 195 -1.70 0.87 18.14
CA GLU A 195 -2.89 0.09 18.46
C GLU A 195 -3.65 -0.32 17.18
N VAL A 196 -3.35 0.34 16.06
CA VAL A 196 -4.17 0.36 14.85
C VAL A 196 -3.46 -0.24 13.65
N ALA A 197 -2.17 0.05 13.47
CA ALA A 197 -1.31 -0.84 12.71
C ALA A 197 -1.15 -2.10 13.55
N GLN A 198 -1.91 -3.14 13.18
CA GLN A 198 -1.71 -4.48 13.74
C GLN A 198 -0.22 -4.79 13.70
N ALA A 199 0.31 -5.21 14.84
CA ALA A 199 1.56 -5.95 14.87
C ALA A 199 1.52 -7.05 13.80
N THR A 200 2.69 -7.57 13.43
CA THR A 200 2.84 -8.84 12.72
C THR A 200 2.41 -10.05 13.58
N GLY A 201 1.37 -9.88 14.40
CA GLY A 201 0.80 -10.81 15.37
C GLY A 201 -0.68 -11.01 15.11
N GLY A 202 -1.00 -12.10 14.41
CA GLY A 202 -2.35 -12.51 14.07
C GLY A 202 -2.34 -13.45 12.86
N PRO A 203 -3.38 -14.28 12.67
CA PRO A 203 -3.54 -15.09 11.46
C PRO A 203 -3.47 -14.22 10.19
N ARG A 204 -2.54 -14.52 9.27
CA ARG A 204 -2.37 -13.76 8.01
C ARG A 204 -3.65 -13.80 7.18
N ARG A 205 -3.93 -12.70 6.47
CA ARG A 205 -5.21 -12.47 5.80
C ARG A 205 -5.23 -13.02 4.37
N VAL A 206 -6.17 -13.90 4.08
CA VAL A 206 -6.28 -14.65 2.83
C VAL A 206 -7.62 -14.39 2.15
N ALA A 207 -7.61 -14.00 0.87
CA ALA A 207 -8.82 -13.99 0.03
C ALA A 207 -8.84 -15.18 -0.95
N LEU A 208 -10.01 -15.76 -1.17
CA LEU A 208 -10.26 -16.75 -2.23
C LEU A 208 -11.08 -16.11 -3.36
N VAL A 209 -10.47 -15.87 -4.52
CA VAL A 209 -11.10 -15.19 -5.67
C VAL A 209 -11.04 -16.05 -6.95
N GLY A 210 -11.63 -15.58 -8.06
CA GLY A 210 -11.72 -16.29 -9.35
C GLY A 210 -13.12 -16.18 -9.98
N LYS A 211 -13.34 -16.74 -11.18
CA LYS A 211 -14.66 -16.73 -11.85
C LYS A 211 -15.74 -17.53 -11.07
N PRO A 212 -17.05 -17.41 -11.38
CA PRO A 212 -18.08 -18.29 -10.82
C PRO A 212 -17.76 -19.77 -11.06
N ASN A 213 -18.28 -20.66 -10.22
CA ASN A 213 -18.22 -22.13 -10.39
C ASN A 213 -16.82 -22.80 -10.48
N VAL A 214 -15.71 -22.06 -10.33
CA VAL A 214 -14.34 -22.63 -10.20
C VAL A 214 -14.11 -23.48 -8.95
N GLY A 215 -15.07 -23.55 -8.02
CA GLY A 215 -14.96 -24.35 -6.80
C GLY A 215 -14.50 -23.60 -5.54
N LYS A 216 -14.58 -22.26 -5.48
CA LYS A 216 -14.26 -21.45 -4.27
C LYS A 216 -14.96 -21.95 -3.00
N SER A 217 -16.28 -22.12 -3.03
CA SER A 217 -17.04 -22.62 -1.88
C SER A 217 -16.69 -24.08 -1.55
N SER A 218 -16.40 -24.92 -2.55
CA SER A 218 -15.93 -26.30 -2.32
C SER A 218 -14.57 -26.33 -1.61
N LEU A 219 -13.66 -25.41 -1.98
CA LEU A 219 -12.36 -25.27 -1.31
C LEU A 219 -12.55 -24.76 0.12
N LEU A 220 -13.30 -23.68 0.32
CA LEU A 220 -13.55 -23.12 1.66
C LEU A 220 -14.22 -24.15 2.59
N ASN A 221 -15.22 -24.90 2.11
CA ASN A 221 -15.88 -25.94 2.89
C ASN A 221 -14.94 -27.10 3.26
N ARG A 222 -14.02 -27.49 2.36
CA ARG A 222 -12.97 -28.46 2.70
C ARG A 222 -12.02 -27.90 3.75
N LEU A 223 -11.53 -26.67 3.55
CA LEU A 223 -10.60 -26.01 4.45
C LEU A 223 -11.19 -25.87 5.86
N ALA A 224 -12.44 -25.44 5.99
CA ALA A 224 -13.14 -25.29 7.27
C ALA A 224 -13.55 -26.62 7.93
N GLY A 225 -13.60 -27.72 7.17
CA GLY A 225 -13.99 -29.05 7.65
C GLY A 225 -12.84 -30.04 7.86
N ALA A 226 -11.61 -29.66 7.51
CA ALA A 226 -10.44 -30.56 7.61
C ALA A 226 -9.87 -30.65 9.03
N GLU A 227 -9.65 -29.49 9.68
CA GLU A 227 -9.16 -29.39 11.06
C GLU A 227 -9.93 -28.26 11.79
N ARG A 228 -9.89 -28.25 13.13
CA ARG A 228 -10.88 -27.56 13.99
C ARG A 228 -11.00 -26.07 13.69
N SER A 229 -12.09 -25.66 13.02
CA SER A 229 -12.47 -24.26 12.96
C SER A 229 -12.93 -23.77 14.35
N VAL A 230 -12.02 -23.11 15.08
CA VAL A 230 -12.38 -22.33 16.27
C VAL A 230 -13.05 -21.04 15.78
N VAL A 231 -14.35 -21.14 15.52
CA VAL A 231 -15.21 -19.99 15.21
C VAL A 231 -15.45 -19.23 16.50
N HIS A 232 -14.59 -18.25 16.78
CA HIS A 232 -14.93 -17.18 17.71
C HIS A 232 -15.76 -16.13 16.97
N ASP A 233 -17.08 -16.33 16.98
CA ASP A 233 -18.04 -15.25 16.75
C ASP A 233 -17.90 -14.25 17.90
N VAL A 234 -17.02 -13.25 17.74
CA VAL A 234 -16.90 -12.14 18.71
C VAL A 234 -18.11 -11.23 18.53
N ALA A 235 -19.18 -11.55 19.25
CA ALA A 235 -20.40 -10.76 19.26
C ALA A 235 -20.14 -9.35 19.84
N GLY A 236 -20.02 -8.34 18.98
CA GLY A 236 -19.80 -6.96 19.44
C GLY A 236 -19.66 -5.88 18.35
N THR A 237 -19.22 -6.19 17.13
CA THR A 237 -18.96 -5.17 16.10
C THR A 237 -20.08 -5.10 15.05
N THR A 238 -20.82 -4.00 15.06
CA THR A 238 -21.82 -3.71 14.02
C THR A 238 -21.17 -3.30 12.71
N VAL A 239 -21.49 -4.03 11.64
CA VAL A 239 -21.23 -3.72 10.21
C VAL A 239 -19.82 -4.01 9.65
N ASP A 240 -19.24 -5.16 10.00
CA ASP A 240 -18.14 -5.77 9.21
C ASP A 240 -18.51 -7.20 8.74
N PRO A 241 -18.02 -7.66 7.56
CA PRO A 241 -18.31 -8.99 7.03
C PRO A 241 -17.66 -10.11 7.86
N VAL A 242 -18.31 -11.28 7.87
CA VAL A 242 -17.87 -12.44 8.67
C VAL A 242 -16.63 -13.08 8.07
N ASP A 243 -15.47 -12.77 8.65
CA ASP A 243 -14.20 -13.46 8.42
C ASP A 243 -14.20 -14.84 9.11
N SER A 244 -13.55 -15.84 8.51
CA SER A 244 -13.38 -17.17 9.13
C SER A 244 -11.91 -17.40 9.51
N LEU A 245 -11.67 -17.83 10.75
CA LEU A 245 -10.39 -18.42 11.14
C LEU A 245 -10.35 -19.90 10.73
N ILE A 246 -9.30 -20.29 10.00
CA ILE A 246 -9.11 -21.66 9.51
C ILE A 246 -7.70 -22.11 9.83
N GLU A 247 -7.56 -23.28 10.47
CA GLU A 247 -6.29 -23.97 10.63
C GLU A 247 -5.96 -24.74 9.33
N LEU A 248 -4.79 -24.48 8.75
CA LEU A 248 -4.33 -25.14 7.53
C LEU A 248 -2.82 -25.33 7.59
N GLY A 249 -2.38 -26.59 7.58
CA GLY A 249 -0.96 -26.94 7.67
C GLY A 249 -0.32 -26.58 9.01
N GLY A 250 -1.07 -26.71 10.12
CA GLY A 250 -0.60 -26.36 11.46
C GLY A 250 -0.44 -24.86 11.72
N LYS A 251 -1.03 -24.00 10.87
CA LYS A 251 -1.08 -22.55 11.07
C LYS A 251 -2.50 -22.02 10.88
N THR A 252 -2.88 -21.04 11.68
CA THR A 252 -4.16 -20.35 11.56
C THR A 252 -4.08 -19.23 10.53
N TRP A 253 -5.08 -19.15 9.65
CA TRP A 253 -5.24 -18.15 8.61
C TRP A 253 -6.59 -17.44 8.76
N ARG A 254 -6.65 -16.12 8.54
CA ARG A 254 -7.91 -15.36 8.52
C ARG A 254 -8.39 -15.25 7.08
N PHE A 255 -9.42 -16.01 6.73
CA PHE A 255 -10.08 -15.89 5.43
C PHE A 255 -11.06 -14.72 5.46
N VAL A 256 -10.88 -13.76 4.55
CA VAL A 256 -11.68 -12.52 4.49
C VAL A 256 -12.93 -12.67 3.60
N ASP A 257 -14.02 -11.96 3.94
CA ASP A 257 -15.33 -11.98 3.25
C ASP A 257 -15.89 -13.40 2.99
N THR A 258 -15.84 -14.28 4.00
CA THR A 258 -16.37 -15.65 3.85
C THR A 258 -17.89 -15.72 3.82
N ALA A 259 -18.58 -14.64 4.24
CA ALA A 259 -20.03 -14.51 4.18
C ALA A 259 -20.58 -14.69 2.76
N GLY A 260 -19.90 -14.17 1.73
CA GLY A 260 -20.27 -14.37 0.33
C GLY A 260 -20.09 -15.82 -0.18
N LEU A 261 -19.14 -16.56 0.40
CA LEU A 261 -18.78 -17.92 -0.01
C LEU A 261 -19.69 -18.99 0.64
N ARG A 262 -20.12 -18.78 1.89
CA ARG A 262 -21.03 -19.68 2.62
C ARG A 262 -22.50 -19.57 2.16
N ARG A 263 -22.98 -18.37 1.80
CA ARG A 263 -24.41 -18.14 1.47
C ARG A 263 -24.88 -18.80 0.16
N ARG A 264 -23.98 -19.31 -0.68
CA ARG A 264 -24.27 -19.90 -2.00
C ARG A 264 -24.78 -21.34 -1.99
N VAL A 265 -25.00 -21.95 -0.82
CA VAL A 265 -25.57 -23.31 -0.70
C VAL A 265 -27.10 -23.32 -0.96
N GLY A 266 -27.79 -22.18 -0.86
CA GLY A 266 -29.25 -22.11 -0.95
C GLY A 266 -29.84 -21.54 -2.25
N GLN A 267 -29.37 -20.37 -2.71
CA GLN A 267 -29.97 -19.66 -3.85
C GLN A 267 -28.92 -18.86 -4.62
N ALA A 268 -28.94 -18.96 -5.95
CA ALA A 268 -28.09 -18.18 -6.85
C ALA A 268 -28.75 -17.99 -8.24
N SER A 269 -29.71 -17.08 -8.33
CA SER A 269 -30.21 -16.55 -9.61
C SER A 269 -30.21 -15.01 -9.55
N GLY A 270 -29.48 -14.39 -10.49
CA GLY A 270 -29.30 -12.94 -10.58
C GLY A 270 -28.18 -12.35 -9.70
N HIS A 271 -27.71 -11.17 -10.09
CA HIS A 271 -26.71 -10.31 -9.41
C HIS A 271 -25.22 -10.63 -9.60
N GLU A 272 -24.74 -10.65 -10.85
CA GLU A 272 -23.30 -10.56 -11.15
C GLU A 272 -22.65 -9.26 -10.65
N PHE A 273 -23.37 -8.14 -10.69
CA PHE A 273 -22.88 -6.83 -10.27
C PHE A 273 -22.44 -6.78 -8.78
N TYR A 274 -23.12 -7.53 -7.90
CA TYR A 274 -22.73 -7.62 -6.50
C TYR A 274 -21.57 -8.59 -6.24
N ALA A 275 -21.16 -9.38 -7.24
CA ALA A 275 -20.00 -10.26 -7.13
C ALA A 275 -18.68 -9.53 -7.40
N SER A 276 -18.66 -8.52 -8.30
CA SER A 276 -17.44 -7.73 -8.57
C SER A 276 -17.07 -6.83 -7.40
N VAL A 277 -18.02 -6.05 -6.87
CA VAL A 277 -17.78 -5.12 -5.74
C VAL A 277 -17.22 -5.86 -4.51
N ARG A 278 -17.79 -7.03 -4.17
CA ARG A 278 -17.26 -7.87 -3.07
C ARG A 278 -15.88 -8.44 -3.35
N THR A 279 -15.58 -8.77 -4.61
CA THR A 279 -14.25 -9.25 -4.99
C THR A 279 -13.17 -8.19 -4.74
N HIS A 280 -13.46 -6.89 -5.00
CA HIS A 280 -12.55 -5.80 -4.65
C HIS A 280 -12.32 -5.71 -3.14
N SER A 281 -13.38 -5.60 -2.33
CA SER A 281 -13.25 -5.48 -0.87
C SER A 281 -12.50 -6.65 -0.23
N ALA A 282 -12.70 -7.88 -0.74
CA ALA A 282 -11.96 -9.05 -0.29
C ALA A 282 -10.47 -9.00 -0.65
N ILE A 283 -10.13 -8.53 -1.86
CA ILE A 283 -8.73 -8.32 -2.28
C ILE A 283 -8.07 -7.24 -1.40
N ASP A 284 -8.78 -6.13 -1.15
CA ASP A 284 -8.24 -5.00 -0.38
C ASP A 284 -8.06 -5.30 1.12
N ALA A 285 -8.87 -6.20 1.67
CA ALA A 285 -8.74 -6.68 3.05
C ALA A 285 -7.62 -7.72 3.23
N ALA A 286 -7.22 -8.43 2.16
CA ALA A 286 -6.25 -9.53 2.21
C ALA A 286 -4.78 -9.08 2.10
N GLU A 287 -3.88 -9.94 2.55
CA GLU A 287 -2.42 -9.81 2.36
C GLU A 287 -1.95 -10.72 1.22
N VAL A 288 -2.48 -11.95 1.19
CA VAL A 288 -2.33 -12.89 0.07
C VAL A 288 -3.69 -13.23 -0.53
N VAL A 289 -3.74 -13.28 -1.85
CA VAL A 289 -4.92 -13.65 -2.62
C VAL A 289 -4.64 -14.94 -3.37
N VAL A 290 -5.43 -15.96 -3.11
CA VAL A 290 -5.42 -17.22 -3.86
C VAL A 290 -6.47 -17.11 -4.97
N VAL A 291 -6.00 -17.01 -6.21
CA VAL A 291 -6.86 -16.95 -7.39
C VAL A 291 -7.13 -18.37 -7.87
N LEU A 292 -8.37 -18.83 -7.73
CA LEU A 292 -8.80 -20.13 -8.23
C LEU A 292 -9.16 -20.04 -9.71
N ILE A 293 -8.44 -20.82 -10.52
CA ILE A 293 -8.67 -21.01 -11.95
C ILE A 293 -9.19 -22.44 -12.15
N ASP A 294 -10.12 -22.63 -13.07
CA ASP A 294 -10.57 -23.96 -13.47
C ASP A 294 -9.59 -24.55 -14.49
N ALA A 295 -8.85 -25.60 -14.13
CA ALA A 295 -7.87 -26.21 -15.02
C ALA A 295 -8.50 -27.08 -16.11
N SER A 296 -9.77 -27.50 -15.93
CA SER A 296 -10.49 -28.34 -16.89
C SER A 296 -11.08 -27.55 -18.07
N GLU A 297 -11.18 -26.23 -17.92
CA GLU A 297 -11.65 -25.30 -18.95
C GLU A 297 -10.48 -24.45 -19.49
N PRO A 298 -10.61 -23.86 -20.69
CA PRO A 298 -9.69 -22.82 -21.15
C PRO A 298 -9.66 -21.60 -20.21
N LEU A 299 -8.52 -20.92 -20.15
CA LEU A 299 -8.42 -19.59 -19.52
C LEU A 299 -9.42 -18.61 -20.16
N THR A 300 -10.01 -17.73 -19.34
CA THR A 300 -10.98 -16.74 -19.79
C THR A 300 -10.53 -15.32 -19.46
N GLU A 301 -11.05 -14.33 -20.19
CA GLU A 301 -10.85 -12.92 -19.86
C GLU A 301 -11.25 -12.59 -18.42
N GLN A 302 -12.23 -13.31 -17.84
CA GLN A 302 -12.64 -13.07 -16.45
C GLN A 302 -11.55 -13.50 -15.46
N ASP A 303 -10.81 -14.59 -15.75
CA ASP A 303 -9.66 -15.01 -14.94
C ASP A 303 -8.54 -13.97 -15.04
N GLN A 304 -8.23 -13.49 -16.26
CA GLN A 304 -7.25 -12.42 -16.48
C GLN A 304 -7.62 -11.12 -15.74
N ARG A 305 -8.88 -10.68 -15.81
CA ARG A 305 -9.36 -9.48 -15.08
C ARG A 305 -9.20 -9.62 -13.57
N VAL A 306 -9.48 -10.80 -13.00
CA VAL A 306 -9.27 -11.06 -11.56
C VAL A 306 -7.79 -10.98 -11.19
N LEU A 307 -6.90 -11.51 -12.03
CA LEU A 307 -5.46 -11.43 -11.83
C LEU A 307 -4.97 -9.97 -11.85
N THR A 308 -5.39 -9.18 -12.83
CA THR A 308 -5.08 -7.75 -12.92
C THR A 308 -5.50 -7.00 -11.65
N MET A 309 -6.71 -7.21 -11.14
CA MET A 309 -7.18 -6.56 -9.90
C MET A 309 -6.29 -6.86 -8.68
N VAL A 310 -5.77 -8.09 -8.54
CA VAL A 310 -4.87 -8.46 -7.43
C VAL A 310 -3.51 -7.76 -7.54
N ILE A 311 -2.97 -7.66 -8.76
CA ILE A 311 -1.69 -7.02 -9.05
C ILE A 311 -1.78 -5.50 -8.83
N GLU A 312 -2.86 -4.89 -9.32
CA GLU A 312 -3.16 -3.47 -9.12
C GLU A 312 -3.34 -3.15 -7.63
N ALA A 313 -4.08 -3.97 -6.89
CA ALA A 313 -4.21 -3.85 -5.43
C ALA A 313 -2.91 -4.15 -4.65
N GLY A 314 -1.85 -4.59 -5.32
CA GLY A 314 -0.52 -4.79 -4.73
C GLY A 314 -0.44 -5.91 -3.70
N ARG A 315 -1.25 -6.97 -3.84
CA ARG A 315 -1.30 -8.09 -2.88
C ARG A 315 -0.43 -9.26 -3.33
N ALA A 316 0.02 -10.05 -2.36
CA ALA A 316 0.70 -11.30 -2.64
C ALA A 316 -0.26 -12.25 -3.38
N LEU A 317 0.25 -13.02 -4.35
CA LEU A 317 -0.55 -13.81 -5.28
C LEU A 317 -0.14 -15.28 -5.25
N VAL A 318 -1.13 -16.18 -5.27
CA VAL A 318 -0.98 -17.61 -5.51
C VAL A 318 -2.01 -18.06 -6.56
N LEU A 319 -1.57 -18.80 -7.57
CA LEU A 319 -2.42 -19.37 -8.61
C LEU A 319 -2.83 -20.79 -8.23
N ALA A 320 -4.12 -21.02 -7.98
CA ALA A 320 -4.67 -22.32 -7.64
C ALA A 320 -5.43 -22.92 -8.83
N PHE A 321 -4.76 -23.79 -9.59
CA PHE A 321 -5.35 -24.53 -10.70
C PHE A 321 -6.21 -25.67 -10.14
N ASN A 322 -7.50 -25.41 -10.04
CA ASN A 322 -8.49 -26.29 -9.41
C ASN A 322 -9.14 -27.25 -10.42
N LYS A 323 -9.88 -28.24 -9.90
CA LYS A 323 -10.46 -29.37 -10.64
C LYS A 323 -9.40 -30.20 -11.37
N TRP A 324 -8.18 -30.30 -10.81
CA TRP A 324 -7.10 -31.12 -11.38
C TRP A 324 -7.44 -32.62 -11.48
N ASP A 325 -8.50 -33.07 -10.80
CA ASP A 325 -9.08 -34.41 -10.97
C ASP A 325 -9.81 -34.62 -12.32
N LEU A 326 -10.03 -33.57 -13.11
CA LEU A 326 -10.66 -33.58 -14.43
C LEU A 326 -9.68 -33.27 -15.58
N VAL A 327 -8.38 -33.12 -15.28
CA VAL A 327 -7.36 -32.75 -16.27
C VAL A 327 -6.65 -34.01 -16.78
N ASP A 328 -6.87 -34.34 -18.05
CA ASP A 328 -6.14 -35.37 -18.78
C ASP A 328 -4.86 -34.84 -19.44
N GLU A 329 -4.17 -35.68 -20.21
CA GLU A 329 -2.89 -35.34 -20.84
C GLU A 329 -3.04 -34.28 -21.95
N ASP A 330 -4.10 -34.37 -22.76
CA ASP A 330 -4.42 -33.40 -23.80
C ASP A 330 -4.78 -32.02 -23.21
N ARG A 331 -5.67 -31.99 -22.19
CA ARG A 331 -6.03 -30.75 -21.51
C ARG A 331 -4.82 -30.13 -20.82
N ARG A 332 -3.95 -30.93 -20.20
CA ARG A 332 -2.71 -30.46 -19.59
C ARG A 332 -1.79 -29.79 -20.61
N TYR A 333 -1.55 -30.43 -21.76
CA TYR A 333 -0.72 -29.86 -22.82
C TYR A 333 -1.27 -28.52 -23.35
N LEU A 334 -2.60 -28.41 -23.48
CA LEU A 334 -3.25 -27.16 -23.87
C LEU A 334 -3.13 -26.08 -22.78
N LEU A 335 -3.37 -26.44 -21.52
CA LEU A 335 -3.28 -25.54 -20.38
C LEU A 335 -1.86 -24.97 -20.20
N ASP A 336 -0.82 -25.80 -20.32
CA ASP A 336 0.57 -25.34 -20.21
C ASP A 336 0.87 -24.26 -21.30
N ARG A 337 0.33 -24.44 -22.52
CA ARG A 337 0.45 -23.42 -23.61
C ARG A 337 -0.39 -22.17 -23.39
N GLU A 338 -1.56 -22.29 -22.76
CA GLU A 338 -2.39 -21.13 -22.35
C GLU A 338 -1.67 -20.31 -21.29
N ILE A 339 -1.10 -20.97 -20.26
CA ILE A 339 -0.31 -20.34 -19.20
C ILE A 339 0.89 -19.58 -19.77
N ASP A 340 1.66 -20.18 -20.70
CA ASP A 340 2.83 -19.54 -21.29
C ASP A 340 2.50 -18.36 -22.21
N ARG A 341 1.27 -18.27 -22.71
CA ARG A 341 0.80 -17.18 -23.59
C ARG A 341 0.12 -16.06 -22.81
N GLU A 342 -0.84 -16.42 -21.97
CA GLU A 342 -1.73 -15.47 -21.29
C GLU A 342 -1.19 -15.05 -19.93
N LEU A 343 -0.49 -15.96 -19.22
CA LEU A 343 0.04 -15.73 -17.89
C LEU A 343 1.58 -15.53 -17.89
N ALA A 344 2.15 -15.20 -19.05
CA ALA A 344 3.59 -14.95 -19.24
C ALA A 344 4.16 -13.89 -18.28
N GLN A 345 3.36 -12.89 -17.93
CA GLN A 345 3.75 -11.82 -16.98
C GLN A 345 3.66 -12.26 -15.51
N LEU A 346 3.09 -13.43 -15.22
CA LEU A 346 2.82 -13.96 -13.89
C LEU A 346 3.61 -15.25 -13.60
N GLN A 347 4.70 -15.49 -14.35
CA GLN A 347 5.62 -16.62 -14.10
C GLN A 347 6.31 -16.52 -12.71
N TRP A 348 6.26 -15.34 -12.07
CA TRP A 348 6.72 -15.13 -10.68
C TRP A 348 5.71 -15.59 -9.61
N ALA A 349 4.46 -15.90 -9.95
CA ALA A 349 3.44 -16.28 -8.98
C ALA A 349 3.40 -17.82 -8.78
N PRO A 350 3.50 -18.33 -7.53
CA PRO A 350 3.42 -19.76 -7.24
C PRO A 350 2.17 -20.41 -7.83
N ARG A 351 2.37 -21.57 -8.47
CA ARG A 351 1.30 -22.37 -9.10
C ARG A 351 1.07 -23.64 -8.29
N VAL A 352 -0.17 -23.85 -7.86
CA VAL A 352 -0.56 -25.03 -7.09
C VAL A 352 -1.75 -25.73 -7.77
N ASN A 353 -1.49 -26.93 -8.26
CA ASN A 353 -2.51 -27.76 -8.92
C ASN A 353 -3.26 -28.56 -7.85
N ILE A 354 -4.55 -28.25 -7.66
CA ILE A 354 -5.38 -28.76 -6.56
C ILE A 354 -6.67 -29.39 -7.07
N SER A 355 -7.32 -30.17 -6.20
CA SER A 355 -8.72 -30.54 -6.35
C SER A 355 -9.49 -30.08 -5.12
N ALA A 356 -10.42 -29.14 -5.29
CA ALA A 356 -11.38 -28.77 -4.26
C ALA A 356 -12.51 -29.80 -4.10
N LYS A 357 -12.46 -30.93 -4.82
CA LYS A 357 -13.43 -32.05 -4.68
C LYS A 357 -12.90 -33.22 -3.86
N SER A 358 -11.66 -33.66 -4.05
CA SER A 358 -11.14 -34.90 -3.44
C SER A 358 -10.68 -34.84 -1.96
N GLY A 359 -9.80 -33.94 -1.48
CA GLY A 359 -9.18 -32.81 -2.15
C GLY A 359 -7.65 -32.84 -2.16
N ARG A 360 -7.12 -33.36 -3.27
CA ARG A 360 -5.69 -33.47 -3.61
C ARG A 360 -4.95 -32.13 -3.49
N ALA A 361 -3.78 -32.17 -2.85
CA ALA A 361 -2.75 -31.13 -2.82
C ALA A 361 -3.15 -29.76 -2.24
N VAL A 362 -4.32 -29.63 -1.60
CA VAL A 362 -4.78 -28.38 -0.95
C VAL A 362 -3.78 -27.86 0.08
N GLN A 363 -3.10 -28.75 0.81
CA GLN A 363 -2.06 -28.40 1.78
C GLN A 363 -0.84 -27.71 1.15
N LYS A 364 -0.60 -27.88 -0.16
CA LYS A 364 0.50 -27.18 -0.87
C LYS A 364 0.23 -25.68 -1.06
N LEU A 365 -0.99 -25.21 -0.79
CA LEU A 365 -1.28 -23.77 -0.75
C LEU A 365 -0.53 -23.07 0.39
N VAL A 366 -0.25 -23.75 1.51
CA VAL A 366 0.45 -23.18 2.67
C VAL A 366 1.86 -22.67 2.31
N PRO A 367 2.81 -23.51 1.85
CA PRO A 367 4.14 -23.03 1.50
C PRO A 367 4.12 -22.00 0.36
N ALA A 368 3.18 -22.12 -0.59
CA ALA A 368 3.00 -21.10 -1.63
C ALA A 368 2.58 -19.74 -1.05
N MET A 369 1.58 -19.69 -0.15
CA MET A 369 1.17 -18.46 0.51
C MET A 369 2.28 -17.89 1.41
N GLU A 370 3.04 -18.74 2.09
CA GLU A 370 4.16 -18.32 2.94
C GLU A 370 5.30 -17.70 2.13
N THR A 371 5.71 -18.32 1.02
CA THR A 371 6.70 -17.74 0.09
C THR A 371 6.21 -16.41 -0.47
N SER A 372 4.95 -16.36 -0.95
CA SER A 372 4.35 -15.12 -1.46
C SER A 372 4.33 -13.99 -0.41
N LEU A 373 4.00 -14.31 0.85
CA LEU A 373 3.95 -13.34 1.93
C LEU A 373 5.35 -12.91 2.43
N ALA A 374 6.31 -13.83 2.51
CA ALA A 374 7.70 -13.51 2.86
C ALA A 374 8.33 -12.57 1.82
N SER A 375 8.10 -12.84 0.52
CA SER A 375 8.46 -11.94 -0.57
C SER A 375 7.76 -10.58 -0.48
N TRP A 376 6.47 -10.55 -0.11
CA TRP A 376 5.68 -9.32 0.07
C TRP A 376 6.02 -8.55 1.35
N ASP A 377 6.72 -9.16 2.30
CA ASP A 377 7.27 -8.51 3.49
C ASP A 377 8.72 -8.05 3.29
N SER A 378 9.37 -8.44 2.20
CA SER A 378 10.81 -8.25 1.96
C SER A 378 11.22 -6.78 1.78
N ARG A 379 12.31 -6.38 2.46
CA ARG A 379 12.95 -5.07 2.34
C ARG A 379 14.43 -5.22 2.01
N ILE A 380 14.87 -4.58 0.94
CA ILE A 380 16.26 -4.44 0.52
C ILE A 380 16.80 -3.12 1.11
N SER A 381 18.00 -3.14 1.68
CA SER A 381 18.61 -1.91 2.20
C SER A 381 18.97 -0.95 1.06
N THR A 382 18.87 0.35 1.32
CA THR A 382 19.20 1.40 0.33
C THR A 382 20.63 1.24 -0.20
N GLY A 383 21.60 0.88 0.65
CA GLY A 383 22.98 0.61 0.24
C GLY A 383 23.07 -0.54 -0.76
N GLN A 384 22.53 -1.71 -0.39
CA GLN A 384 22.51 -2.91 -1.24
C GLN A 384 21.83 -2.66 -2.59
N LEU A 385 20.68 -1.97 -2.58
CA LEU A 385 19.94 -1.62 -3.80
C LEU A 385 20.75 -0.71 -4.74
N ASN A 386 21.44 0.30 -4.20
CA ASN A 386 22.22 1.22 -5.04
C ASN A 386 23.50 0.58 -5.58
N THR A 387 24.17 -0.30 -4.82
CA THR A 387 25.30 -1.10 -5.32
C THR A 387 24.87 -1.98 -6.48
N TRP A 388 23.80 -2.77 -6.29
CA TRP A 388 23.24 -3.63 -7.33
C TRP A 388 22.80 -2.86 -8.58
N ILE A 389 22.15 -1.69 -8.43
CA ILE A 389 21.78 -0.84 -9.59
C ILE A 389 23.02 -0.38 -10.37
N LYS A 390 24.10 0.02 -9.68
CA LYS A 390 25.34 0.45 -10.37
C LYS A 390 25.90 -0.68 -11.25
N GLU A 391 25.95 -1.90 -10.72
CA GLU A 391 26.40 -3.09 -11.46
C GLU A 391 25.51 -3.40 -12.67
N VAL A 392 24.18 -3.45 -12.48
CA VAL A 392 23.21 -3.73 -13.55
C VAL A 392 23.21 -2.66 -14.63
N VAL A 393 23.33 -1.38 -14.25
CA VAL A 393 23.42 -0.24 -15.18
C VAL A 393 24.76 -0.24 -15.93
N ALA A 394 25.87 -0.62 -15.29
CA ALA A 394 27.16 -0.75 -15.97
C ALA A 394 27.15 -1.88 -17.01
N ALA A 395 26.59 -3.04 -16.66
CA ALA A 395 26.49 -4.20 -17.55
C ALA A 395 25.45 -4.04 -18.65
N THR A 396 24.39 -3.25 -18.44
CA THR A 396 23.35 -2.98 -19.44
C THR A 396 22.82 -1.56 -19.28
N PRO A 397 23.47 -0.56 -19.90
CA PRO A 397 23.09 0.84 -19.73
C PRO A 397 21.71 1.19 -20.33
N PRO A 398 20.99 2.20 -19.79
CA PRO A 398 19.73 2.68 -20.37
C PRO A 398 19.90 3.16 -21.82
N PRO A 399 18.90 2.94 -22.71
CA PRO A 399 18.96 3.43 -24.08
C PRO A 399 19.00 4.97 -24.16
N VAL A 400 19.72 5.50 -25.15
CA VAL A 400 19.85 6.94 -25.37
C VAL A 400 18.62 7.46 -26.12
N ARG A 401 17.99 8.53 -25.62
CA ARG A 401 16.87 9.21 -26.30
C ARG A 401 17.04 10.72 -26.22
N GLY A 402 16.78 11.43 -27.33
CA GLY A 402 16.96 12.90 -27.39
C GLY A 402 18.41 13.34 -27.20
N GLY A 403 19.39 12.52 -27.60
CA GLY A 403 20.82 12.85 -27.56
C GLY A 403 21.47 12.78 -26.16
N LYS A 404 20.74 12.39 -25.10
CA LYS A 404 21.32 12.18 -23.77
C LYS A 404 20.83 10.88 -23.15
N GLN A 405 21.76 10.17 -22.51
CA GLN A 405 21.43 8.95 -21.78
C GLN A 405 20.82 9.30 -20.42
N PRO A 406 19.66 8.75 -20.04
CA PRO A 406 19.14 8.89 -18.70
C PRO A 406 20.04 8.11 -17.74
N ARG A 407 20.40 8.73 -16.62
CA ARG A 407 21.19 8.12 -15.54
C ARG A 407 20.28 7.88 -14.35
N ILE A 408 20.40 6.71 -13.71
CA ILE A 408 19.84 6.48 -12.38
C ILE A 408 20.84 7.11 -11.39
N LEU A 409 20.36 8.07 -10.61
CA LEU A 409 21.18 8.84 -9.66
C LEU A 409 21.17 8.17 -8.28
N PHE A 410 20.01 7.64 -7.91
CA PHE A 410 19.74 7.02 -6.62
C PHE A 410 18.48 6.15 -6.73
N ALA A 411 18.37 5.13 -5.89
CA ALA A 411 17.14 4.38 -5.69
C ALA A 411 16.88 4.09 -4.21
N THR A 412 15.62 3.90 -3.86
CA THR A 412 15.20 3.40 -2.55
C THR A 412 13.99 2.49 -2.68
N GLN A 413 13.78 1.60 -1.71
CA GLN A 413 12.53 0.87 -1.56
C GLN A 413 11.63 1.64 -0.59
N ALA A 414 10.63 2.35 -1.13
CA ALA A 414 9.74 3.20 -0.35
C ALA A 414 8.78 2.39 0.54
N THR A 415 8.26 1.26 0.03
CA THR A 415 7.40 0.35 0.81
C THR A 415 7.80 -1.10 0.57
N ALA A 416 7.59 -1.93 1.60
CA ALA A 416 7.74 -3.39 1.51
C ALA A 416 6.49 -4.08 0.96
N ARG A 417 5.30 -3.52 1.21
CA ARG A 417 3.99 -4.16 1.05
C ARG A 417 3.09 -3.42 0.05
N PRO A 418 3.13 -3.70 -1.27
CA PRO A 418 4.11 -4.54 -1.97
C PRO A 418 5.47 -3.83 -2.18
N PRO A 419 6.52 -4.56 -2.59
CA PRO A 419 7.85 -3.99 -2.81
C PRO A 419 7.81 -2.89 -3.88
N THR A 420 7.97 -1.65 -3.43
CA THR A 420 7.85 -0.45 -4.27
C THR A 420 9.18 0.31 -4.32
N PHE A 421 9.84 0.25 -5.47
CA PHE A 421 11.12 0.89 -5.73
C PHE A 421 10.91 2.25 -6.39
N VAL A 422 11.58 3.27 -5.87
CA VAL A 422 11.59 4.63 -6.44
C VAL A 422 12.98 4.91 -7.01
N LEU A 423 13.05 5.06 -8.33
CA LEU A 423 14.27 5.39 -9.06
C LEU A 423 14.31 6.90 -9.33
N PHE A 424 15.32 7.59 -8.80
CA PHE A 424 15.56 9.00 -9.08
C PHE A 424 16.51 9.13 -10.28
N THR A 425 16.07 9.80 -11.34
CA THR A 425 16.77 9.77 -12.63
C THR A 425 17.01 11.16 -13.22
N SER A 426 18.04 11.29 -14.05
CA SER A 426 18.32 12.53 -14.80
C SER A 426 17.42 12.73 -16.03
N GLY A 427 16.65 11.71 -16.40
CA GLY A 427 15.77 11.67 -17.56
C GLY A 427 14.81 10.48 -17.49
N PHE A 428 13.80 10.46 -18.34
CA PHE A 428 12.78 9.41 -18.37
C PHE A 428 13.38 8.03 -18.70
N LEU A 429 12.96 6.99 -17.97
CA LEU A 429 13.26 5.59 -18.29
C LEU A 429 12.08 4.96 -19.03
N GLU A 430 12.36 4.33 -20.16
CA GLU A 430 11.33 3.67 -20.96
C GLU A 430 10.77 2.40 -20.28
N ALA A 431 9.56 2.01 -20.65
CA ALA A 431 8.91 0.81 -20.11
C ALA A 431 9.68 -0.49 -20.43
N GLY A 432 10.44 -0.54 -21.53
CA GLY A 432 11.35 -1.64 -21.82
C GLY A 432 12.45 -1.78 -20.79
N TYR A 433 13.13 -0.69 -20.46
CA TYR A 433 14.20 -0.69 -19.46
C TYR A 433 13.68 -0.89 -18.03
N ARG A 434 12.51 -0.36 -17.70
CA ARG A 434 11.83 -0.64 -16.42
C ARG A 434 11.52 -2.13 -16.24
N ARG A 435 10.97 -2.80 -17.26
CA ARG A 435 10.74 -4.27 -17.23
C ARG A 435 12.04 -5.07 -17.14
N PHE A 436 13.12 -4.58 -17.76
CA PHE A 436 14.46 -5.17 -17.57
C PHE A 436 14.91 -5.08 -16.11
N LEU A 437 14.81 -3.90 -15.48
CA LEU A 437 15.15 -3.73 -14.06
C LEU A 437 14.26 -4.58 -13.14
N GLU A 438 12.96 -4.69 -13.40
CA GLU A 438 12.06 -5.57 -12.64
C GLU A 438 12.49 -7.03 -12.73
N ARG A 439 12.77 -7.51 -13.96
CA ARG A 439 13.28 -8.87 -14.15
C ARG A 439 14.59 -9.10 -13.41
N ARG A 440 15.54 -8.15 -13.46
CA ARG A 440 16.80 -8.26 -12.73
C ARG A 440 16.61 -8.21 -11.21
N LEU A 441 15.68 -7.40 -10.69
CA LEU A 441 15.32 -7.41 -9.26
C LEU A 441 14.84 -8.79 -8.83
N ARG A 442 13.96 -9.43 -9.62
CA ARG A 442 13.46 -10.79 -9.36
C ARG A 442 14.56 -11.84 -9.43
N GLU A 443 15.43 -11.76 -10.44
CA GLU A 443 16.57 -12.67 -10.59
C GLU A 443 17.60 -12.57 -9.44
N THR A 444 17.79 -11.39 -8.83
CA THR A 444 18.77 -11.18 -7.76
C THR A 444 18.20 -11.33 -6.34
N PHE A 445 16.97 -10.86 -6.10
CA PHE A 445 16.38 -10.77 -4.76
C PHE A 445 15.10 -11.60 -4.59
N GLY A 446 14.70 -12.38 -5.61
CA GLY A 446 13.55 -13.27 -5.55
C GLY A 446 12.22 -12.59 -5.89
N PHE A 447 11.45 -12.23 -4.86
CA PHE A 447 10.07 -11.74 -5.01
C PHE A 447 9.10 -12.73 -5.68
N GLU A 448 9.29 -14.04 -5.44
CA GLU A 448 8.31 -15.06 -5.83
C GLU A 448 7.00 -14.80 -5.08
N GLY A 449 5.89 -14.73 -5.82
CA GLY A 449 4.55 -14.54 -5.25
C GLY A 449 4.17 -13.12 -4.87
N THR A 450 5.01 -12.11 -5.15
CA THR A 450 4.62 -10.69 -4.98
C THR A 450 4.74 -9.88 -6.28
N PRO A 451 3.78 -8.96 -6.55
CA PRO A 451 4.01 -7.91 -7.53
C PRO A 451 5.13 -6.97 -7.04
N ILE A 452 5.85 -6.37 -7.99
CA ILE A 452 6.85 -5.32 -7.74
C ILE A 452 6.37 -4.04 -8.42
N ARG A 453 6.49 -2.89 -7.76
CA ARG A 453 6.21 -1.58 -8.35
C ARG A 453 7.53 -0.83 -8.58
N ILE A 454 7.78 -0.32 -9.79
CA ILE A 454 8.95 0.52 -10.10
C ILE A 454 8.48 1.90 -10.57
N ASN A 455 8.61 2.87 -9.68
CA ASN A 455 8.30 4.27 -9.92
C ASN A 455 9.56 5.04 -10.33
N VAL A 456 9.44 6.00 -11.25
CA VAL A 456 10.57 6.80 -11.76
C VAL A 456 10.29 8.28 -11.51
N ARG A 457 11.13 8.92 -10.69
CA ARG A 457 11.10 10.37 -10.43
C ARG A 457 12.22 11.04 -11.23
N VAL A 458 11.86 11.73 -12.31
CA VAL A 458 12.80 12.52 -13.11
C VAL A 458 13.10 13.83 -12.39
N ARG A 459 14.38 14.10 -12.14
CA ARG A 459 14.81 15.35 -11.49
C ARG A 459 14.60 16.55 -12.41
N GLU A 460 13.68 17.44 -12.04
CA GLU A 460 13.50 18.71 -12.74
C GLU A 460 14.78 19.55 -12.71
N LYS A 461 15.13 20.16 -13.84
CA LYS A 461 16.19 21.16 -13.88
C LYS A 461 15.72 22.40 -13.14
N ARG A 462 16.40 22.75 -12.03
CA ARG A 462 16.31 24.09 -11.44
C ARG A 462 16.50 25.12 -12.55
N LYS A 463 15.45 25.88 -12.87
CA LYS A 463 15.61 27.15 -13.60
C LYS A 463 16.46 28.04 -12.71
N LEU A 464 17.69 28.32 -13.14
CA LEU A 464 18.48 29.40 -12.54
C LEU A 464 17.63 30.67 -12.64
N LYS A 465 17.47 31.39 -11.52
CA LYS A 465 16.89 32.74 -11.59
C LYS A 465 17.72 33.56 -12.58
N PRO A 466 17.10 34.37 -13.46
CA PRO A 466 17.83 35.43 -14.15
C PRO A 466 18.58 36.27 -13.12
N ARG A 467 19.82 36.67 -13.45
CA ARG A 467 20.58 37.63 -12.65
C ARG A 467 19.99 39.02 -12.82
#